data_AF-A0A5B7BEE1-F1
#
_entry.id   AF-A0A5B7BEE1-F1
#
_cell.length_a   1.000
_cell.length_b   1.000
_cell.length_c   1.000
_cell.angle_alpha   90.00
_cell.angle_beta   90.00
_cell.angle_gamma   90.00
#
_symmetry.space_group_name_H-M   'P 1'
#
loop_
_entity.id
_entity.type
_entity.pdbx_description
1 polymer ?
#
loop_
_entity_poly.entity_id
_entity_poly.type
_entity_poly.pdbx_seq_one_letter_code
_entity_poly.pdbx_strand_id
1 'polypeptide(L)'
;QGGGWCPVSRRNKSAIEFSKTVTSLASPKDIEWSNGKNPISIKGVDTFVVYMFQEKKLNFLKSSDNLEMLLKPFHFELLTVSPVKVLPSKSIQFAPIGLVNMLNSGGAIQSLVIDDYESLVRVGVRGCGEMRVFASEKPKSCQIDGIEVD
;
A
#
# COMPACT_ATOMS: atom_id res chain seq x y z
N GLN A 1 -11.78 16.39 -11.82
CA GLN A 1 -12.93 15.68 -12.42
C GLN A 1 -14.08 15.82 -11.45
N GLY A 2 -15.23 16.32 -11.87
CA GLY A 2 -16.34 16.60 -10.96
C GLY A 2 -17.68 16.43 -11.66
N GLY A 3 -18.66 15.94 -10.91
CA GLY A 3 -20.04 15.87 -11.33
C GLY A 3 -20.94 16.32 -10.18
N GLY A 4 -21.97 17.10 -10.50
CA GLY A 4 -23.00 17.48 -9.54
C GLY A 4 -24.09 16.43 -9.50
N TRP A 5 -24.62 16.14 -8.31
CA TRP A 5 -25.84 15.35 -8.20
C TRP A 5 -27.02 16.13 -8.79
N CYS A 6 -27.67 15.56 -9.81
CA CYS A 6 -28.90 16.14 -10.36
C CYS A 6 -30.11 15.51 -9.69
N PRO A 7 -30.90 16.24 -8.87
CA PRO A 7 -32.04 15.67 -8.15
C PRO A 7 -33.16 15.22 -9.09
N VAL A 8 -33.32 15.89 -10.24
CA VAL A 8 -34.35 15.56 -11.24
C VAL A 8 -34.08 14.21 -11.90
N SER A 9 -32.86 14.00 -12.42
CA SER A 9 -32.51 12.72 -13.05
C SER A 9 -32.01 11.67 -12.06
N ARG A 10 -31.85 12.01 -10.78
CA ARG A 10 -31.29 11.19 -9.70
C ARG A 10 -29.97 10.51 -10.09
N ARG A 11 -29.08 11.27 -10.73
CA ARG A 11 -27.77 10.81 -11.22
C ARG A 11 -26.73 11.91 -11.11
N ASN A 12 -25.47 11.53 -10.93
CA ASN A 12 -24.36 12.46 -11.08
C ASN A 12 -24.25 12.88 -12.55
N LYS A 13 -24.28 14.19 -12.80
CA LYS A 13 -24.04 14.79 -14.11
C LYS A 13 -22.68 15.48 -14.11
N SER A 14 -21.86 15.17 -15.09
CA SER A 14 -20.57 15.81 -15.34
C SER A 14 -20.59 16.53 -16.68
N ALA A 15 -19.91 17.66 -16.77
CA ALA A 15 -19.62 18.30 -18.04
C ALA A 15 -18.48 17.51 -18.72
N ILE A 16 -18.85 16.66 -19.68
CA ILE A 16 -17.95 15.66 -20.25
C ILE A 16 -16.83 16.31 -21.07
N GLU A 17 -17.09 17.47 -21.65
CA GLU A 17 -16.14 18.29 -22.40
C GLU A 17 -14.96 18.78 -21.54
N PHE A 18 -15.12 18.85 -20.22
CA PHE A 18 -14.05 19.19 -19.28
C PHE A 18 -13.47 17.97 -18.57
N SER A 19 -13.99 16.77 -18.85
CA SER A 19 -13.51 15.53 -18.25
C SER A 19 -12.33 15.01 -19.06
N LYS A 20 -11.13 15.49 -18.74
CA LYS A 20 -9.87 15.12 -19.41
C LYS A 20 -9.02 14.18 -18.56
N THR A 21 -8.12 13.44 -19.22
CA THR A 21 -7.05 12.70 -18.53
C THR A 21 -6.16 13.68 -17.79
N VAL A 22 -5.78 13.31 -16.57
CA VAL A 22 -4.87 14.10 -15.75
C VAL A 22 -3.62 13.29 -15.42
N THR A 23 -2.48 13.96 -15.37
CA THR A 23 -1.24 13.40 -14.84
C THR A 23 -1.22 13.66 -13.33
N SER A 24 -0.94 12.61 -12.56
CA SER A 24 -0.77 12.67 -11.11
C SER A 24 0.63 12.22 -10.76
N LEU A 25 1.23 12.86 -9.76
CA LEU A 25 2.49 12.47 -9.14
C LEU A 25 2.23 12.10 -7.69
N ALA A 26 2.89 11.05 -7.22
CA ALA A 26 2.88 10.65 -5.83
C ALA A 26 4.27 10.19 -5.39
N SER A 27 4.67 10.59 -4.18
CA SER A 27 5.97 10.26 -3.58
C SER A 27 5.78 9.70 -2.17
N PRO A 28 6.69 8.83 -1.68
CA PRO A 28 6.73 8.50 -0.26
C PRO A 28 6.89 9.73 0.66
N LYS A 29 7.39 10.86 0.14
CA LYS A 29 7.48 12.13 0.88
C LYS A 29 6.13 12.81 1.12
N ASP A 30 5.11 12.50 0.34
CA ASP A 30 3.78 13.10 0.48
C ASP A 30 3.01 12.51 1.67
N ILE A 31 3.57 11.49 2.33
CA ILE A 31 2.95 10.75 3.44
C ILE A 31 3.44 11.31 4.78
N GLU A 32 2.48 11.62 5.65
CA GLU A 32 2.72 12.06 7.02
C GLU A 32 3.03 10.86 7.95
N TRP A 33 4.21 10.25 7.80
CA TRP A 33 4.60 9.02 8.51
C TRP A 33 4.53 9.10 10.05
N SER A 34 4.72 10.29 10.60
CA SER A 34 4.70 10.54 12.05
C SER A 34 3.32 10.91 12.59
N ASN A 35 2.28 11.01 11.75
CA ASN A 35 0.95 11.41 12.17
C ASN A 35 0.12 10.24 12.74
N GLY A 36 -0.76 10.53 13.69
CA GLY A 36 -1.67 9.56 14.32
C GLY A 36 -1.14 8.91 15.60
N LYS A 37 -1.90 7.93 16.12
CA LYS A 37 -1.60 7.25 17.40
C LYS A 37 -0.43 6.28 17.33
N ASN A 38 -0.18 5.72 16.15
CA ASN A 38 0.85 4.70 15.90
C ASN A 38 1.75 5.17 14.74
N PRO A 39 2.69 6.09 15.01
CA PRO A 39 3.58 6.61 13.97
C PRO A 39 4.47 5.52 13.40
N ILE A 40 4.75 5.59 12.10
CA ILE A 40 5.63 4.66 11.38
C ILE A 40 7.00 5.33 11.25
N SER A 41 8.01 4.80 11.93
CA SER A 41 9.39 5.29 11.78
C SER A 41 9.94 4.94 10.39
N ILE A 42 10.38 5.95 9.67
CA ILE A 42 11.09 5.84 8.38
C ILE A 42 12.59 6.16 8.52
N LYS A 43 13.12 6.23 9.75
CA LYS A 43 14.55 6.53 9.97
C LYS A 43 15.40 5.40 9.40
N GLY A 44 16.30 5.74 8.48
CA GLY A 44 17.17 4.76 7.81
C GLY A 44 16.45 3.90 6.75
N VAL A 45 15.24 4.27 6.34
CA VAL A 45 14.54 3.61 5.24
C VAL A 45 14.93 4.27 3.92
N ASP A 46 15.60 3.50 3.06
CA ASP A 46 16.04 3.98 1.74
C ASP A 46 15.03 3.68 0.63
N THR A 47 14.26 2.61 0.77
CA THR A 47 13.35 2.09 -0.25
C THR A 47 11.95 1.91 0.32
N PHE A 48 10.97 2.24 -0.50
CA PHE A 48 9.55 2.06 -0.25
C PHE A 48 8.96 1.19 -1.34
N VAL A 49 8.06 0.32 -0.93
CA VAL A 49 7.21 -0.44 -1.85
C VAL A 49 5.91 0.31 -2.01
N VAL A 50 5.49 0.50 -3.26
CA VAL A 50 4.21 1.12 -3.62
C VAL A 50 3.35 0.12 -4.36
N TYR A 51 2.28 -0.33 -3.72
CA TYR A 51 1.28 -1.20 -4.32
C TYR A 51 0.14 -0.37 -4.93
N MET A 52 -0.13 -0.60 -6.22
CA MET A 52 -1.21 0.02 -6.99
C MET A 52 -2.42 -0.91 -6.99
N PHE A 53 -3.53 -0.48 -6.39
CA PHE A 53 -4.71 -1.31 -6.17
C PHE A 53 -5.42 -1.73 -7.46
N GLN A 54 -5.69 -0.79 -8.36
CA GLN A 54 -6.40 -1.07 -9.63
C GLN A 54 -5.52 -1.86 -10.58
N GLU A 55 -4.27 -1.42 -10.75
CA GLU A 55 -3.32 -2.11 -11.65
C GLU A 55 -2.78 -3.43 -11.09
N LYS A 56 -2.91 -3.66 -9.78
CA LYS A 56 -2.32 -4.80 -9.04
C LYS A 56 -0.80 -4.91 -9.24
N LYS A 57 -0.13 -3.77 -9.35
CA LYS A 57 1.32 -3.66 -9.59
C LYS A 57 2.07 -3.22 -8.35
N LEU A 58 3.34 -3.62 -8.30
CA LEU A 58 4.28 -3.22 -7.27
C LEU A 58 5.40 -2.37 -7.88
N ASN A 59 5.67 -1.21 -7.28
CA ASN A 59 6.77 -0.35 -7.65
C ASN A 59 7.70 -0.15 -6.46
N PHE A 60 8.96 0.18 -6.74
CA PHE A 60 9.96 0.49 -5.73
C PHE A 60 10.38 1.94 -5.92
N LEU A 61 10.29 2.73 -4.86
CA LEU A 61 10.65 4.14 -4.87
C LEU A 61 11.61 4.44 -3.73
N LYS A 62 12.59 5.30 -3.98
CA LYS A 62 13.29 6.00 -2.90
C LYS A 62 12.42 7.13 -2.38
N SER A 63 12.79 7.69 -1.23
CA SER A 63 12.10 8.87 -0.68
C SER A 63 12.07 10.04 -1.68
N SER A 64 13.10 10.23 -2.50
CA SER A 64 13.18 11.30 -3.50
C SER A 64 12.34 11.09 -4.76
N ASP A 65 11.88 9.87 -4.98
CA ASP A 65 11.32 9.48 -6.27
C ASP A 65 9.84 9.86 -6.33
N ASN A 66 9.35 10.02 -7.56
CA ASN A 66 7.94 10.23 -7.85
C ASN A 66 7.44 9.09 -8.72
N LEU A 67 6.24 8.59 -8.41
CA LEU A 67 5.46 7.74 -9.28
C LEU A 67 4.51 8.62 -10.08
N GLU A 68 4.73 8.68 -11.39
CA GLU A 68 3.83 9.34 -12.32
C GLU A 68 2.75 8.37 -12.80
N MET A 69 1.50 8.82 -12.83
CA MET A 69 0.35 8.04 -13.29
C MET A 69 -0.59 8.89 -14.12
N LEU A 70 -1.18 8.29 -15.14
CA LEU A 70 -2.23 8.93 -15.96
C LEU A 70 -3.60 8.42 -15.52
N LEU A 71 -4.45 9.33 -15.04
CA LEU A 71 -5.81 9.02 -14.61
C LEU A 71 -6.81 9.50 -15.66
N LYS A 72 -7.47 8.55 -16.32
CA LYS A 72 -8.58 8.82 -17.23
C LYS A 72 -9.76 9.45 -16.47
N PRO A 73 -10.70 10.13 -17.17
CA PRO A 73 -11.99 10.53 -16.62
C PRO A 73 -12.66 9.43 -15.81
N PHE A 74 -13.03 9.75 -14.56
CA PHE A 74 -13.76 8.87 -13.62
C PHE A 74 -13.01 7.59 -13.23
N HIS A 75 -11.69 7.58 -13.41
CA HIS A 75 -10.82 6.53 -12.90
C HIS A 75 -10.05 7.04 -11.69
N PHE A 76 -9.68 6.13 -10.81
CA PHE A 76 -8.85 6.39 -9.65
C PHE A 76 -7.78 5.33 -9.55
N GLU A 77 -6.75 5.61 -8.75
CA GLU A 77 -5.81 4.61 -8.27
C GLU A 77 -5.63 4.81 -6.77
N LEU A 78 -5.52 3.71 -6.02
CA LEU A 78 -5.19 3.74 -4.60
C LEU A 78 -3.79 3.17 -4.43
N LEU A 79 -2.94 3.97 -3.80
CA LEU A 79 -1.56 3.61 -3.51
C LEU A 79 -1.44 3.19 -2.04
N THR A 80 -0.95 1.98 -1.82
CA THR A 80 -0.46 1.57 -0.49
C THR A 80 1.06 1.64 -0.50
N VAL A 81 1.61 2.57 0.29
CA VAL A 81 3.06 2.75 0.40
C VAL A 81 3.52 2.16 1.72
N SER A 82 4.51 1.28 1.67
CA SER A 82 5.12 0.68 2.85
C SER A 82 6.63 0.88 2.84
N PRO A 83 7.23 1.31 3.97
CA PRO A 83 8.69 1.32 4.10
C PRO A 83 9.23 -0.10 4.05
N VAL A 84 10.35 -0.29 3.34
CA VAL A 84 11.09 -1.56 3.33
C VAL A 84 12.00 -1.62 4.54
N LYS A 85 11.89 -2.71 5.31
CA LYS A 85 12.79 -3.04 6.41
C LYS A 85 13.75 -4.14 6.00
N VAL A 86 14.98 -4.08 6.49
CA VAL A 86 15.97 -5.13 6.29
C VAL A 86 16.07 -5.96 7.56
N LEU A 87 15.84 -7.27 7.44
CA LEU A 87 16.02 -8.22 8.52
C LEU A 87 17.53 -8.47 8.71
N PRO A 88 18.12 -8.17 9.88
CA PRO A 88 19.57 -8.14 10.06
C PRO A 88 20.27 -9.49 9.82
N SER A 89 19.65 -10.60 10.21
CA SER A 89 20.29 -11.93 10.20
C SER A 89 20.52 -12.50 8.80
N LYS A 90 19.72 -12.10 7.81
CA LYS A 90 19.80 -12.63 6.43
C LYS A 90 19.79 -11.55 5.35
N SER A 91 19.81 -10.28 5.74
CA SER A 91 19.67 -9.14 4.82
C SER A 91 18.40 -9.21 3.93
N ILE A 92 17.35 -9.88 4.42
CA ILE A 92 16.08 -10.00 3.70
C ILE A 92 15.34 -8.68 3.78
N GLN A 93 14.91 -8.16 2.63
CA GLN A 93 14.05 -7.00 2.57
C GLN A 93 12.60 -7.42 2.73
N PHE A 94 11.86 -6.71 3.56
CA PHE A 94 10.46 -6.99 3.85
C PHE A 94 9.63 -5.71 3.92
N ALA A 95 8.43 -5.71 3.34
CA ALA A 95 7.46 -4.64 3.50
C ALA A 95 6.02 -5.19 3.50
N PRO A 96 5.20 -4.92 4.53
CA PRO A 96 3.81 -5.36 4.53
C PRO A 96 2.95 -4.46 3.62
N ILE A 97 2.06 -5.06 2.81
CA ILE A 97 1.08 -4.31 2.01
C ILE A 97 -0.28 -4.31 2.72
N GLY A 98 -0.66 -5.44 3.30
CA GLY A 98 -1.93 -5.60 4.02
C GLY A 98 -2.96 -6.39 3.19
N LEU A 99 -4.24 -6.17 3.49
CA LEU A 99 -5.36 -6.88 2.85
C LEU A 99 -5.76 -6.20 1.54
N VAL A 100 -5.32 -6.72 0.40
CA VAL A 100 -5.40 -6.02 -0.90
C VAL A 100 -6.78 -6.06 -1.57
N ASN A 101 -7.71 -6.80 -1.00
CA ASN A 101 -9.14 -6.75 -1.34
C ASN A 101 -9.88 -5.60 -0.63
N MET A 102 -9.22 -4.88 0.29
CA MET A 102 -9.76 -3.71 0.96
C MET A 102 -9.20 -2.42 0.32
N LEU A 103 -10.00 -1.35 0.28
CA LEU A 103 -9.52 -0.04 -0.22
C LEU A 103 -8.51 0.60 0.73
N ASN A 104 -8.53 0.22 2.02
CA ASN A 104 -7.61 0.65 3.05
C ASN A 104 -6.61 -0.47 3.43
N SER A 105 -5.97 -1.11 2.45
CA SER A 105 -5.08 -2.27 2.63
C SER A 105 -4.10 -2.13 3.80
N GLY A 106 -3.29 -1.07 3.80
CA GLY A 106 -2.32 -0.80 4.87
C GLY A 106 -2.97 -0.46 6.21
N GLY A 107 -4.17 0.12 6.20
CA GLY A 107 -4.95 0.41 7.40
C GLY A 107 -5.53 -0.84 8.09
N ALA A 108 -5.53 -1.99 7.42
CA ALA A 108 -5.90 -3.27 8.02
C ALA A 108 -4.81 -3.83 8.93
N ILE A 109 -3.56 -3.38 8.78
CA ILE A 109 -2.43 -3.86 9.58
C ILE A 109 -2.53 -3.25 10.99
N GLN A 110 -2.55 -4.12 12.00
CA GLN A 110 -2.60 -3.73 13.42
C GLN A 110 -1.25 -3.82 14.11
N SER A 111 -0.41 -4.77 13.70
CA SER A 111 0.91 -4.98 14.30
C SER A 111 1.88 -5.57 13.28
N LEU A 112 3.16 -5.26 13.46
CA LEU A 112 4.26 -5.83 12.73
C LEU A 112 5.37 -6.15 13.74
N VAL A 113 5.66 -7.44 13.92
CA VAL A 113 6.72 -7.92 14.79
C VAL A 113 7.74 -8.64 13.92
N ILE A 114 9.00 -8.22 14.03
CA ILE A 114 10.14 -8.86 13.36
C ILE A 114 10.99 -9.47 14.47
N ASP A 115 11.18 -10.78 14.39
CA ASP A 115 12.09 -11.53 15.23
C ASP A 115 13.37 -11.81 14.45
N ASP A 116 14.43 -11.08 14.78
CA ASP A 116 15.69 -11.12 14.05
C ASP A 116 16.43 -12.46 14.25
N TYR A 117 16.26 -13.10 15.41
CA TYR A 117 16.93 -14.36 15.74
C TYR A 117 16.33 -15.52 14.93
N GLU A 118 15.00 -15.62 14.91
CA GLU A 118 14.30 -16.69 14.20
C GLU A 118 14.05 -16.36 12.72
N SER A 119 14.42 -15.15 12.26
CA SER A 119 14.05 -14.64 10.93
C SER A 119 12.54 -14.70 10.66
N LEU A 120 11.73 -14.45 11.69
CA LEU A 120 10.29 -14.60 11.64
C LEU A 120 9.63 -13.23 11.58
N VAL A 121 8.67 -13.07 10.66
CA VAL A 121 7.82 -11.88 10.61
C VAL A 121 6.39 -12.26 10.95
N ARG A 122 5.83 -11.58 11.95
CA ARG A 122 4.41 -11.71 12.33
C ARG A 122 3.69 -10.42 11.99
N VAL A 123 2.64 -10.53 11.20
CA VAL A 123 1.79 -9.39 10.83
C VAL A 123 0.40 -9.62 11.38
N GLY A 124 -0.03 -8.78 12.33
CA GLY A 124 -1.40 -8.77 12.81
C GLY A 124 -2.27 -7.93 11.88
N VAL A 125 -3.41 -8.47 11.45
CA VAL A 125 -4.35 -7.77 10.57
C VAL A 125 -5.77 -7.84 11.13
N ARG A 126 -6.60 -6.86 10.76
CA ARG A 126 -8.03 -6.85 11.07
C ARG A 126 -8.84 -6.82 9.78
N GLY A 127 -9.68 -7.84 9.62
CA GLY A 127 -10.54 -8.01 8.45
C GLY A 127 -10.40 -9.42 7.90
N CYS A 128 -10.94 -9.63 6.71
CA CYS A 128 -10.78 -10.87 5.94
C CYS A 128 -10.32 -10.51 4.53
N GLY A 129 -9.53 -11.37 3.90
CA GLY A 129 -8.97 -11.02 2.61
C GLY A 129 -7.68 -11.70 2.20
N GLU A 130 -7.21 -11.29 1.03
CA GLU A 130 -5.91 -11.65 0.50
C GLU A 130 -4.84 -10.76 1.14
N MET A 131 -4.00 -11.36 1.99
CA MET A 131 -2.85 -10.67 2.56
C MET A 131 -1.70 -10.66 1.55
N ARG A 132 -1.13 -9.47 1.30
CA ARG A 132 0.11 -9.35 0.52
C ARG A 132 1.22 -8.69 1.32
N VAL A 133 2.43 -9.14 1.03
CA VAL A 133 3.69 -8.58 1.53
C VAL A 133 4.69 -8.60 0.38
N PHE A 134 5.69 -7.73 0.45
CA PHE A 134 6.92 -7.88 -0.31
C PHE A 134 7.96 -8.55 0.59
N ALA A 135 8.64 -9.56 0.04
CA ALA A 135 9.84 -10.14 0.61
C ALA A 135 10.85 -10.36 -0.53
N SER A 136 12.13 -10.01 -0.32
CA SER A 136 13.18 -10.25 -1.32
C SER A 136 13.50 -11.73 -1.50
N GLU A 137 13.18 -12.55 -0.51
CA GLU A 137 13.32 -14.00 -0.54
C GLU A 137 11.98 -14.67 -0.27
N LYS A 138 11.74 -15.82 -0.90
CA LYS A 138 10.54 -16.61 -0.66
C LYS A 138 10.59 -17.15 0.79
N PRO A 139 9.53 -16.97 1.60
CA PRO A 139 9.47 -17.54 2.93
C PRO A 139 9.54 -19.08 2.88
N LYS A 140 10.15 -19.68 3.90
CA LYS A 140 10.23 -21.14 4.02
C LYS A 140 8.89 -21.79 4.35
N SER A 141 8.08 -21.10 5.14
CA SER A 141 6.75 -21.52 5.57
C SER A 141 5.91 -20.29 5.88
N CYS A 142 4.60 -20.40 5.73
CA CYS A 142 3.64 -19.37 6.13
C CYS A 142 2.64 -20.00 7.10
N GLN A 143 2.15 -19.19 8.06
CA GLN A 143 1.14 -19.60 9.01
C GLN A 143 0.07 -18.53 9.14
N ILE A 144 -1.19 -18.95 9.24
CA ILE A 144 -2.33 -18.10 9.58
C ILE A 144 -2.85 -18.58 10.93
N ASP A 145 -2.84 -17.70 11.93
CA ASP A 145 -3.25 -18.01 13.31
C ASP A 145 -2.59 -19.27 13.89
N GLY A 146 -1.31 -19.50 13.53
CA GLY A 146 -0.52 -20.64 13.97
C GLY A 146 -0.74 -21.93 13.18
N ILE A 147 -1.61 -21.90 12.16
CA ILE A 147 -1.87 -23.03 11.26
C ILE A 147 -1.05 -22.84 9.98
N GLU A 148 -0.27 -23.85 9.61
CA GLU A 148 0.55 -23.84 8.40
C GLU A 148 -0.32 -23.78 7.13
N VAL A 149 0.13 -22.99 6.15
CA VAL A 149 -0.54 -22.78 4.86
C VAL A 149 0.48 -22.87 3.72
N ASP A 150 0.01 -23.30 2.55
CA ASP A 150 0.79 -23.44 1.32
C ASP A 150 1.02 -22.10 0.58
#